data_AF-A0A7M4AI05-F1
#
_entry.id   AF-A0A7M4AI05-F1
#
_cell.length_a   1.000
_cell.length_b   1.000
_cell.length_c   1.000
_cell.angle_alpha   90.00
_cell.angle_beta   90.00
_cell.angle_gamma   90.00
#
_symmetry.space_group_name_H-M   'P 1'
#
loop_
_entity.id
_entity.type
_entity.pdbx_description
1 polymer ?
#
loop_
_entity_poly.entity_id
_entity_poly.type
_entity_poly.pdbx_seq_one_letter_code
_entity_poly.pdbx_strand_id
1 'polypeptide(L)' 'MSASPVVDINEHLRLIGTAHVATASVEAVRQQIEEYEPDVVAVELCKSRYDALV' A
#
# COMPACT_ATOMS: atom_id res chain seq x y z
N MET A 1 -4.76 -1.22 -16.56
CA MET A 1 -3.50 -0.84 -15.88
C MET A 1 -3.71 0.51 -15.22
N SER A 2 -4.29 0.53 -14.02
CA SER A 2 -4.31 1.73 -13.18
C SER A 2 -3.07 1.67 -12.31
N ALA A 3 -1.99 2.30 -12.75
CA ALA A 3 -0.81 2.43 -11.91
C ALA A 3 -1.20 3.29 -10.69
N SER A 4 -1.36 2.67 -9.52
CA SER A 4 -1.35 3.43 -8.26
C SER A 4 -0.03 4.21 -8.20
N PRO A 5 -0.03 5.47 -7.75
CA PRO A 5 1.21 6.24 -7.66
C PRO A 5 2.14 5.57 -6.65
N VAL A 6 3.30 5.11 -7.13
CA VAL A 6 4.39 4.57 -6.32
C VAL A 6 5.47 5.63 -6.19
N VAL A 7 5.97 5.84 -4.98
CA VAL A 7 7.08 6.76 -4.69
C VAL A 7 8.15 6.01 -3.92
N ASP A 8 9.33 5.87 -4.52
CA ASP A 8 10.51 5.38 -3.83
C ASP A 8 11.20 6.54 -3.11
N ILE A 9 11.26 6.45 -1.78
CA ILE A 9 11.91 7.47 -0.93
C ILE A 9 13.42 7.19 -0.85
N ASN A 10 13.79 5.91 -0.76
CA ASN A 10 15.15 5.39 -0.83
C ASN A 10 15.11 3.89 -1.16
N GLU A 11 16.26 3.21 -1.17
CA GLU A 11 16.39 1.78 -1.50
C GLU A 11 15.57 0.85 -0.60
N HIS A 12 15.21 1.30 0.62
CA HIS A 12 14.53 0.50 1.64
C HIS A 12 13.11 1.00 1.97
N LEU A 13 12.62 2.06 1.31
CA LEU A 13 11.31 2.63 1.61
C LEU A 13 10.55 3.03 0.35
N ARG A 14 9.44 2.32 0.11
CA ARG A 14 8.48 2.59 -0.94
C ARG A 14 7.12 2.97 -0.36
N LEU A 15 6.52 4.02 -0.91
CA LEU A 15 5.15 4.45 -0.60
C LEU A 15 4.24 4.16 -1.78
N ILE A 16 3.04 3.63 -1.50
CA ILE A 16 2.03 3.33 -2.51
C ILE A 16 0.77 4.10 -2.17
N GLY A 17 0.34 5.00 -3.06
CA GLY A 17 -0.93 5.70 -2.91
C GLY A 17 -2.11 4.80 -3.27
N THR A 18 -3.06 4.66 -2.35
CA THR A 18 -4.33 3.97 -2.58
C THR A 18 -5.49 4.97 -2.66
N ALA A 19 -6.43 4.75 -3.58
CA ALA A 19 -7.69 5.49 -3.57
C ALA A 19 -8.71 4.80 -2.65
N HIS A 20 -9.60 5.58 -2.03
CA HIS A 20 -10.64 5.02 -1.16
C HIS A 20 -11.53 4.04 -1.93
N VAL A 21 -11.51 2.77 -1.51
CA VAL A 21 -12.41 1.70 -1.98
C VAL A 21 -12.26 1.39 -3.49
N ALA A 22 -11.05 1.53 -4.03
CA ALA A 22 -10.77 1.16 -5.42
C ALA A 22 -10.22 -0.27 -5.52
N THR A 23 -10.92 -1.18 -6.20
CA THR A 23 -10.40 -2.54 -6.52
C THR A 23 -9.06 -2.46 -7.24
N ALA A 24 -8.90 -1.45 -8.11
CA ALA A 24 -7.65 -1.09 -8.75
C ALA A 24 -6.47 -0.91 -7.77
N SER A 25 -6.70 -0.30 -6.60
CA SER A 25 -5.66 -0.11 -5.59
C SER A 25 -5.30 -1.42 -4.89
N VAL A 26 -6.26 -2.33 -4.71
CA VAL A 26 -5.99 -3.65 -4.12
C VAL A 26 -5.07 -4.47 -5.02
N GLU A 27 -5.36 -4.54 -6.32
CA GLU A 27 -4.53 -5.25 -7.29
C GLU A 27 -3.13 -4.63 -7.41
N ALA A 28 -3.05 -3.29 -7.43
CA ALA A 28 -1.76 -2.61 -7.49
C ALA A 28 -0.90 -2.89 -6.24
N VAL A 29 -1.48 -2.89 -5.04
CA VAL A 29 -0.76 -3.20 -3.80
C VAL A 29 -0.27 -4.65 -3.81
N ARG A 30 -1.10 -5.61 -4.24
CA ARG A 30 -0.69 -7.03 -4.37
C ARG A 30 0.51 -7.19 -5.29
N GLN A 31 0.43 -6.64 -6.49
CA GLN A 31 1.51 -6.68 -7.47
C GLN A 31 2.80 -6.06 -6.90
N GLN A 32 2.70 -4.91 -6.22
CA GLN A 32 3.88 -4.26 -5.66
C GLN A 32 4.53 -5.05 -4.52
N ILE A 33 3.76 -5.75 -3.69
CA ILE A 33 4.33 -6.62 -2.65
C ILE A 33 5.05 -7.80 -3.29
N GLU A 34 4.47 -8.41 -4.32
CA GLU A 34 5.09 -9.53 -5.06
C GLU A 34 6.37 -9.13 -5.80
N GLU A 35 6.42 -7.91 -6.37
CA GLU A 35 7.58 -7.43 -7.12
C GLU A 35 8.69 -6.83 -6.23
N TYR A 36 8.31 -6.11 -5.17
CA TYR A 36 9.28 -5.44 -4.29
C TYR A 36 9.81 -6.33 -3.17
N GLU A 37 9.08 -7.40 -2.82
CA GLU A 37 9.41 -8.35 -1.76
C GLU A 37 9.88 -7.68 -0.45
N PRO A 38 9.10 -6.75 0.14
CA PRO A 38 9.52 -6.07 1.35
C PRO A 38 9.50 -7.01 2.56
N ASP A 39 10.44 -6.81 3.49
CA ASP A 39 10.45 -7.52 4.78
C ASP A 39 9.22 -7.17 5.65
N VAL A 40 8.69 -5.95 5.52
CA VAL A 40 7.59 -5.42 6.33
C VAL A 40 6.65 -4.58 5.48
N VAL A 41 5.34 -4.74 5.72
CA VAL A 41 4.28 -3.90 5.14
C VAL A 41 3.63 -3.06 6.23
N ALA A 42 3.81 -1.74 6.16
CA ALA A 42 3.12 -0.79 7.02
C ALA A 42 1.81 -0.32 6.37
N VAL A 43 0.71 -0.36 7.13
CA VAL A 43 -0.62 0.05 6.65
C VAL A 43 -1.06 1.31 7.40
N GLU A 44 -1.32 2.38 6.66
CA GLU A 44 -1.93 3.59 7.22
C GLU A 44 -3.44 3.37 7.40
N LEU A 45 -3.92 3.59 8.62
CA LEU A 45 -5.32 3.47 8.98
C LEU A 45 -5.75 4.71 9.76
N CYS A 46 -6.92 5.24 9.43
CA CYS A 46 -7.56 6.22 10.30
C CYS A 46 -7.94 5.58 11.65
N LYS A 47 -8.09 6.42 12.69
CA LYS A 47 -8.31 5.98 14.08
C LYS A 47 -9.43 4.95 14.22
N SER A 48 -10.57 5.16 13.55
CA SER A 48 -11.71 4.24 13.63
C SER A 48 -11.42 2.86 13.03
N ARG A 49 -10.62 2.78 11.96
CA ARG A 49 -10.22 1.50 11.36
C ARG A 49 -9.19 0.78 12.21
N TYR A 50 -8.25 1.52 12.80
CA TYR A 50 -7.28 0.98 13.75
C TYR A 50 -8.01 0.39 14.98
N ASP A 51 -8.95 1.14 15.54
CA ASP A 51 -9.73 0.72 16.72
C ASP A 51 -10.60 -0.51 16.47
N ALA A 52 -10.92 -0.83 15.21
CA ALA A 52 -11.63 -2.05 14.86
C ALA A 52 -10.73 -3.30 14.79
N LEU A 53 -9.41 -3.13 14.82
CA LEU A 53 -8.43 -4.22 14.75
C LEU A 53 -7.81 -4.59 16.11
N VAL A 54 -7.91 -3.72 17.12
CA VAL A 54 -7.23 -3.86 18.43
C VAL A 54 -8.19 -4.10 19.59
#